data_AF-A0A0Q4S1X8-F1
#
_entry.id   AF-A0A0Q4S1X8-F1
#
_cell.length_a   1.000
_cell.length_b   1.000
_cell.length_c   1.000
_cell.angle_alpha   90.00
_cell.angle_beta   90.00
_cell.angle_gamma   90.00
#
_symmetry.space_group_name_H-M   'P 1'
#
loop_
_entity.id
_entity.type
_entity.pdbx_description
1 polymer ?
#
loop_
_entity_poly.entity_id
_entity_poly.type
_entity_poly.pdbx_seq_one_letter_code
_entity_poly.pdbx_strand_id
1 'polypeptide(L)'
;MHTSSPTLALALGGALALTLTACGGGSSSDDTAPPAPAPDTKVTLTGTVVVDQAIRNAVVCLDLNSNSTCDASEPASARTGADGAYTLTYDTAQVSTTQVAAASLIAPMVPGALADANTTIDAADTTEGNTAARYVLRQVPGKSGQINPLTTLVAAGITAGMTEASARSNAALQLAIAPAKIDNYQDDAPTAGVMLDSARSMAKVVAAGLEEGAPLVVGDQQAAVTATAGDLSSFIYADAANYSYRTIDTIAKASGTAGTTLRDVRGGVTAGSPTPASTLYNQAYLTATGWQRCDDTILLQGTVGTPNRNSFCGVLTQVGFTAREDIDTRTMSSVVTALQANAETNTINNNGASTSDLLNAVGTATFPAGSRLHTRYNLSLAQPVFINSIAADARPASEATLEQMITARPASSVVLSTGAGTLSLGISSGPARSLRVAFTGTTSATAGTVQFYECDLNSTQTVISNCTATQTGTYSIATLHGARVMRFAGHAPTTMGHTRSYSEVANAPTIASGSRVFQTRETKTGVDFNFTASRRLNATAWAALRAKLGI
;
A
#
# COMPACT_ATOMS: atom_id res chain seq x y z
N MET A 1 1.08 0.49 -47.51
CA MET A 1 1.74 0.03 -48.75
C MET A 1 3.02 -0.67 -48.32
N HIS A 2 3.03 -2.00 -48.14
CA HIS A 2 3.48 -3.02 -49.13
C HIS A 2 4.97 -2.84 -49.46
N THR A 3 5.90 -3.77 -49.26
CA THR A 3 5.94 -5.23 -49.49
C THR A 3 7.25 -5.78 -48.87
N SER A 4 7.29 -6.88 -48.10
CA SER A 4 7.43 -8.32 -48.48
C SER A 4 8.85 -8.89 -48.27
N SER A 5 8.90 -10.09 -47.66
CA SER A 5 10.05 -10.98 -47.41
C SER A 5 10.71 -11.51 -48.70
N PRO A 6 11.80 -12.32 -48.62
CA PRO A 6 11.63 -13.79 -48.70
C PRO A 6 12.73 -14.73 -48.05
N THR A 7 12.30 -15.97 -47.76
CA THR A 7 12.90 -17.36 -47.88
C THR A 7 14.39 -17.65 -47.58
N LEU A 8 14.81 -18.67 -46.80
CA LEU A 8 14.64 -20.16 -46.78
C LEU A 8 15.88 -20.90 -47.37
N ALA A 9 16.48 -21.84 -46.62
CA ALA A 9 17.39 -22.86 -47.16
C ALA A 9 17.27 -24.20 -46.39
N LEU A 10 17.29 -25.28 -47.18
CA LEU A 10 17.09 -26.71 -46.90
C LEU A 10 18.42 -27.46 -46.64
N ALA A 11 18.39 -28.58 -45.91
CA ALA A 11 19.00 -29.89 -46.25
C ALA A 11 18.78 -30.93 -45.12
N LEU A 12 18.94 -32.26 -45.26
CA LEU A 12 18.42 -33.34 -46.13
C LEU A 12 19.05 -34.66 -45.59
N GLY A 13 18.32 -35.80 -45.55
CA GLY A 13 18.88 -37.19 -45.50
C GLY A 13 19.10 -37.79 -44.09
N GLY A 14 18.81 -39.06 -43.78
CA GLY A 14 18.45 -40.26 -44.55
C GLY A 14 18.14 -41.45 -43.61
N ALA A 15 17.58 -42.53 -44.15
CA ALA A 15 16.86 -43.59 -43.44
C ALA A 15 17.62 -44.94 -43.27
N LEU A 16 17.09 -45.77 -42.34
CA LEU A 16 16.98 -47.25 -42.30
C LEU A 16 18.21 -48.20 -42.29
N ALA A 17 18.22 -49.16 -41.36
CA ALA A 17 18.24 -50.62 -41.62
C ALA A 17 18.18 -51.50 -40.34
N LEU A 18 17.46 -52.64 -40.42
CA LEU A 18 17.42 -53.77 -39.46
C LEU A 18 18.46 -54.85 -39.82
N THR A 19 18.92 -55.67 -38.85
CA THR A 19 18.62 -57.14 -38.67
C THR A 19 19.71 -57.94 -37.91
N LEU A 20 19.27 -58.79 -36.94
CA LEU A 20 19.66 -60.18 -36.54
C LEU A 20 21.16 -60.52 -36.26
N THR A 21 21.61 -61.46 -35.41
CA THR A 21 21.12 -62.49 -34.44
C THR A 21 22.37 -63.12 -33.79
N ALA A 22 22.30 -63.62 -32.55
CA ALA A 22 23.05 -64.81 -32.13
C ALA A 22 22.40 -65.50 -30.91
N CYS A 23 22.42 -66.83 -30.95
CA CYS A 23 21.88 -67.81 -30.02
C CYS A 23 23.00 -68.34 -29.11
N GLY A 24 22.66 -68.78 -27.89
CA GLY A 24 23.54 -69.59 -27.03
C GLY A 24 22.84 -69.97 -25.72
N GLY A 25 22.46 -71.23 -25.56
CA GLY A 25 21.75 -71.77 -24.39
C GLY A 25 22.66 -72.49 -23.37
N GLY A 26 22.08 -72.91 -22.24
CA GLY A 26 22.67 -73.96 -21.39
C GLY A 26 22.34 -73.93 -19.88
N SER A 27 21.49 -74.88 -19.48
CA SER A 27 21.38 -75.60 -18.18
C SER A 27 20.96 -74.91 -16.86
N SER A 28 20.05 -75.63 -16.19
CA SER A 28 19.37 -75.43 -14.91
C SER A 28 20.23 -75.07 -13.70
N SER A 29 19.71 -74.15 -12.88
CA SER A 29 19.72 -74.20 -11.41
C SER A 29 18.59 -73.29 -10.92
N ASP A 30 17.70 -73.83 -10.09
CA ASP A 30 16.64 -73.08 -9.40
C ASP A 30 17.29 -72.09 -8.41
N ASP A 31 17.52 -70.87 -8.88
CA ASP A 31 17.70 -69.70 -8.01
C ASP A 31 16.52 -68.77 -8.26
N THR A 32 15.50 -68.86 -7.41
CA THR A 32 14.47 -67.82 -7.31
C THR A 32 15.15 -66.49 -7.07
N ALA A 33 15.17 -65.63 -8.09
CA ALA A 33 15.56 -64.24 -7.95
C ALA A 33 14.76 -63.62 -6.79
N PRO A 34 15.39 -62.83 -5.90
CA PRO A 34 14.66 -62.11 -4.85
C PRO A 34 13.51 -61.32 -5.48
N PRO A 35 12.30 -61.30 -4.89
CA PRO A 35 11.20 -60.51 -5.43
C PRO A 35 11.68 -59.08 -5.60
N ALA A 36 11.46 -58.51 -6.79
CA ALA A 36 11.78 -57.12 -7.06
C ALA A 36 11.21 -56.24 -5.94
N PRO A 37 11.97 -55.26 -5.41
CA PRO A 37 11.46 -54.38 -4.36
C PRO A 37 10.12 -53.81 -4.79
N ALA A 38 9.11 -53.89 -3.92
CA ALA A 38 7.82 -53.27 -4.18
C ALA A 38 8.07 -51.80 -4.56
N PRO A 39 7.40 -51.24 -5.59
CA PRO A 39 7.57 -49.85 -5.96
C PRO A 39 7.34 -48.98 -4.72
N ASP A 40 8.25 -48.06 -4.41
CA ASP A 40 8.03 -47.09 -3.34
C ASP A 40 6.84 -46.21 -3.74
N THR A 41 5.70 -46.43 -3.07
CA THR A 41 4.47 -45.69 -3.35
C THR A 41 4.42 -44.37 -2.58
N LYS A 42 5.40 -44.08 -1.71
CA LYS A 42 5.42 -42.87 -0.90
C LYS A 42 6.11 -41.73 -1.64
N VAL A 43 5.45 -40.58 -1.68
CA VAL A 43 6.03 -39.34 -2.21
C VAL A 43 6.11 -38.33 -1.07
N THR A 44 7.25 -37.66 -0.96
CA THR A 44 7.50 -36.65 0.06
C THR A 44 7.62 -35.26 -0.55
N LEU A 45 6.81 -34.34 -0.04
CA LEU A 45 6.82 -32.92 -0.38
C LEU A 45 7.48 -32.14 0.77
N THR A 46 8.28 -31.13 0.42
CA THR A 46 9.01 -30.32 1.39
C THR A 46 8.93 -28.84 1.03
N GLY A 47 9.16 -27.98 2.04
CA GLY A 47 9.19 -26.55 1.85
C GLY A 47 9.18 -25.81 3.18
N THR A 48 8.81 -24.53 3.14
CA THR A 48 8.68 -23.67 4.33
C THR A 48 7.36 -22.91 4.31
N VAL A 49 6.88 -22.46 5.47
CA VAL A 49 5.75 -21.53 5.61
C VAL A 49 6.29 -20.19 6.08
N VAL A 50 5.93 -19.10 5.39
CA VAL A 50 6.52 -17.78 5.60
C VAL A 50 5.47 -16.67 5.45
N VAL A 51 5.51 -15.63 6.29
CA VAL A 51 4.75 -14.38 6.12
C VAL A 51 5.69 -13.18 6.08
N ASP A 52 6.16 -12.68 7.22
CA ASP A 52 7.36 -11.83 7.23
C ASP A 52 8.57 -12.76 7.25
N GLN A 53 8.76 -13.52 8.33
CA GLN A 53 9.76 -14.59 8.41
C GLN A 53 9.08 -15.96 8.52
N ALA A 54 9.86 -16.97 8.88
CA ALA A 54 9.41 -18.35 9.03
C ALA A 54 8.29 -18.46 10.08
N ILE A 55 7.25 -19.21 9.74
CA ILE A 55 6.10 -19.44 10.62
C ILE A 55 6.27 -20.74 11.40
N ARG A 56 6.27 -20.63 12.73
CA ARG A 56 6.19 -21.74 13.67
C ARG A 56 4.73 -22.18 13.86
N ASN A 57 4.54 -23.45 14.23
CA ASN A 57 3.26 -24.08 14.60
C ASN A 57 2.26 -24.25 13.44
N ALA A 58 2.62 -23.93 12.20
CA ALA A 58 1.75 -24.13 11.05
C ALA A 58 1.65 -25.63 10.72
N VAL A 59 0.44 -26.09 10.39
CA VAL A 59 0.22 -27.41 9.79
C VAL A 59 0.01 -27.22 8.29
N VAL A 60 0.72 -27.98 7.48
CA VAL A 60 0.57 -27.98 6.03
C VAL A 60 -0.21 -29.22 5.61
N CYS A 61 -1.23 -29.07 4.78
CA CYS A 61 -1.99 -30.19 4.24
C CYS A 61 -2.23 -30.04 2.74
N LEU A 62 -2.52 -31.17 2.09
CA LEU A 62 -2.93 -31.20 0.69
C LEU A 62 -4.45 -31.04 0.60
N ASP A 63 -4.91 -29.86 0.16
CA ASP A 63 -6.33 -29.47 0.05
C ASP A 63 -6.96 -30.16 -1.18
N LEU A 64 -7.31 -31.44 -1.02
CA LEU A 64 -7.80 -32.33 -2.07
C LEU A 64 -9.22 -32.01 -2.48
N ASN A 65 -10.03 -31.47 -1.56
CA ASN A 65 -11.43 -31.11 -1.81
C ASN A 65 -11.63 -29.61 -2.09
N SER A 66 -10.56 -28.81 -2.06
CA SER A 66 -10.59 -27.36 -2.32
C SER A 66 -11.46 -26.56 -1.35
N ASN A 67 -11.61 -27.00 -0.10
CA ASN A 67 -12.44 -26.34 0.91
C ASN A 67 -11.65 -25.34 1.80
N SER A 68 -10.34 -25.18 1.60
CA SER A 68 -9.49 -24.31 2.43
C SER A 68 -9.28 -24.75 3.87
N THR A 69 -9.48 -26.01 4.18
CA THR A 69 -9.35 -26.55 5.54
C THR A 69 -8.45 -27.78 5.50
N CYS A 70 -7.63 -27.96 6.52
CA CYS A 70 -6.92 -29.22 6.69
C CYS A 70 -7.84 -30.26 7.30
N ASP A 71 -8.44 -31.09 6.44
CA ASP A 71 -9.34 -32.15 6.89
C ASP A 71 -8.57 -33.38 7.36
N ALA A 72 -9.18 -34.14 8.29
CA ALA A 72 -8.55 -35.33 8.86
C ALA A 72 -8.27 -36.45 7.83
N SER A 73 -8.96 -36.45 6.68
CA SER A 73 -8.77 -37.39 5.59
C SER A 73 -7.66 -37.00 4.61
N GLU A 74 -7.06 -35.82 4.78
CA GLU A 74 -6.04 -35.31 3.88
C GLU A 74 -4.62 -35.54 4.43
N PRO A 75 -3.64 -35.82 3.57
CA PRO A 75 -2.24 -35.85 3.99
C PRO A 75 -1.84 -34.51 4.62
N ALA A 76 -1.24 -34.56 5.80
CA ALA A 76 -0.82 -33.38 6.54
C ALA A 76 0.59 -33.56 7.14
N SER A 77 1.30 -32.45 7.30
CA SER A 77 2.59 -32.39 7.97
C SER A 77 2.43 -32.36 9.49
N ALA A 78 3.53 -32.62 10.21
CA ALA A 78 3.66 -32.12 11.57
C ALA A 78 3.66 -30.58 11.60
N ARG A 79 3.50 -30.00 12.79
CA ARG A 79 3.65 -28.55 12.98
C ARG A 79 5.08 -28.11 12.64
N THR A 80 5.19 -26.98 11.95
CA THR A 80 6.48 -26.38 11.59
C THR A 80 7.27 -25.91 12.81
N GLY A 81 8.60 -26.02 12.73
CA GLY A 81 9.54 -25.49 13.72
C GLY A 81 9.79 -23.99 13.58
N ALA A 82 10.82 -23.48 14.27
CA ALA A 82 11.23 -22.07 14.17
C ALA A 82 11.78 -21.68 12.78
N ASP A 83 12.21 -22.66 11.99
CA ASP A 83 12.66 -22.52 10.61
C ASP A 83 11.49 -22.55 9.61
N GLY A 84 10.26 -22.77 10.07
CA GLY A 84 9.06 -22.84 9.25
C GLY A 84 9.02 -24.04 8.32
N ALA A 85 9.94 -25.00 8.46
CA ALA A 85 10.05 -26.13 7.55
C ALA A 85 8.93 -27.14 7.75
N TYR A 86 8.38 -27.65 6.64
CA TYR A 86 7.42 -28.74 6.64
C TYR A 86 7.93 -29.91 5.80
N THR A 87 7.47 -31.11 6.17
CA THR A 87 7.60 -32.34 5.39
C THR A 87 6.25 -33.05 5.41
N LEU A 88 5.73 -33.40 4.24
CA LEU A 88 4.45 -34.08 4.08
C LEU A 88 4.64 -35.27 3.15
N THR A 89 4.29 -36.46 3.62
CA THR A 89 4.38 -37.69 2.85
C THR A 89 2.98 -38.22 2.56
N TYR A 90 2.72 -38.60 1.31
CA TYR A 90 1.47 -39.24 0.91
C TYR A 90 1.73 -40.53 0.14
N ASP A 91 0.72 -41.39 0.08
CA ASP A 91 0.75 -42.64 -0.67
C ASP A 91 0.09 -42.48 -2.03
N THR A 92 0.81 -42.76 -3.10
CA THR A 92 0.30 -42.71 -4.48
C THR A 92 -0.81 -43.72 -4.75
N ALA A 93 -0.96 -44.75 -3.92
CA ALA A 93 -2.10 -45.66 -3.97
C ALA A 93 -3.40 -45.05 -3.41
N GLN A 94 -3.30 -44.01 -2.58
CA GLN A 94 -4.43 -43.33 -1.95
C GLN A 94 -4.73 -41.97 -2.58
N VAL A 95 -3.68 -41.27 -3.04
CA VAL A 95 -3.77 -39.97 -3.68
C VAL A 95 -3.06 -40.04 -5.02
N SER A 96 -3.83 -39.96 -6.10
CA SER A 96 -3.29 -39.99 -7.46
C SER A 96 -2.49 -38.74 -7.78
N THR A 97 -1.53 -38.86 -8.71
CA THR A 97 -0.75 -37.72 -9.20
C THR A 97 -1.63 -36.62 -9.83
N THR A 98 -2.77 -36.98 -10.43
CA THR A 98 -3.75 -36.03 -10.95
C THR A 98 -4.41 -35.22 -9.84
N GLN A 99 -4.75 -35.85 -8.72
CA GLN A 99 -5.29 -35.14 -7.56
C GLN A 99 -4.25 -34.18 -6.98
N VAL A 100 -2.99 -34.61 -6.85
CA VAL A 100 -1.90 -33.74 -6.37
C VAL A 100 -1.67 -32.56 -7.32
N ALA A 101 -1.70 -32.79 -8.64
CA ALA A 101 -1.52 -31.74 -9.63
C ALA A 101 -2.65 -30.68 -9.61
N ALA A 102 -3.86 -31.06 -9.19
CA ALA A 102 -5.00 -30.17 -9.08
C ALA A 102 -5.11 -29.49 -7.70
N ALA A 103 -4.60 -30.13 -6.64
CA ALA A 103 -4.68 -29.65 -5.27
C ALA A 103 -3.56 -28.65 -4.92
N SER A 104 -3.85 -27.76 -3.98
CA SER A 104 -2.85 -26.87 -3.38
C SER A 104 -2.36 -27.42 -2.05
N LEU A 105 -1.10 -27.19 -1.72
CA LEU A 105 -0.69 -27.23 -0.32
C LEU A 105 -1.17 -25.96 0.37
N ILE A 106 -1.79 -26.11 1.54
CA ILE A 106 -2.31 -24.99 2.32
C ILE A 106 -1.74 -24.98 3.73
N ALA A 107 -1.64 -23.79 4.31
CA ALA A 107 -1.21 -23.57 5.68
C ALA A 107 -2.17 -22.57 6.36
N PRO A 108 -3.09 -23.03 7.23
CA PRO A 108 -3.95 -22.15 8.01
C PRO A 108 -3.13 -21.33 9.02
N MET A 109 -3.29 -20.00 9.00
CA MET A 109 -2.76 -19.07 9.99
C MET A 109 -3.81 -18.91 11.09
N VAL A 110 -3.42 -19.16 12.33
CA VAL A 110 -4.32 -19.34 13.47
C VAL A 110 -4.00 -18.30 14.55
N PRO A 111 -4.95 -17.38 14.87
CA PRO A 111 -4.78 -16.43 15.95
C PRO A 111 -4.89 -17.13 17.31
N GLY A 112 -4.39 -16.52 18.38
CA GLY A 112 -4.58 -17.00 19.75
C GLY A 112 -3.46 -16.57 20.69
N ALA A 113 -3.44 -17.14 21.89
CA ALA A 113 -2.41 -16.85 22.88
C ALA A 113 -1.12 -17.62 22.54
N LEU A 114 0.05 -17.05 22.85
CA LEU A 114 1.34 -17.71 22.58
C LEU A 114 1.52 -19.09 23.23
N ALA A 115 0.81 -19.35 24.32
CA ALA A 115 0.83 -20.63 25.01
C ALA A 115 0.05 -21.72 24.27
N ASP A 116 -0.84 -21.34 23.35
CA ASP A 116 -1.64 -22.29 22.59
C ASP A 116 -0.79 -22.92 21.48
N ALA A 117 -0.66 -24.25 21.50
CA ALA A 117 0.16 -24.99 20.52
C ALA A 117 -0.31 -24.85 19.06
N ASN A 118 -1.50 -24.28 18.83
CA ASN A 118 -2.07 -24.03 17.51
C ASN A 118 -1.83 -22.62 17.02
N THR A 119 -1.46 -21.68 17.89
CA THR A 119 -1.22 -20.30 17.48
C THR A 119 0.02 -20.26 16.60
N THR A 120 -0.15 -19.75 15.38
CA THR A 120 0.96 -19.54 14.46
C THR A 120 1.73 -18.31 14.89
N ILE A 121 3.06 -18.41 14.84
CA ILE A 121 3.98 -17.37 15.34
C ILE A 121 5.00 -17.09 14.25
N ASP A 122 5.18 -15.82 13.92
CA ASP A 122 6.18 -15.38 12.94
C ASP A 122 7.52 -15.16 13.65
N ALA A 123 8.61 -15.70 13.12
CA ALA A 123 9.93 -15.48 13.69
C ALA A 123 10.36 -13.99 13.68
N ALA A 124 9.69 -13.13 12.92
CA ALA A 124 9.88 -11.68 12.93
C ALA A 124 9.44 -11.04 14.26
N ASP A 125 8.40 -11.57 14.91
CA ASP A 125 7.95 -11.16 16.23
C ASP A 125 7.41 -12.36 17.02
N THR A 126 8.16 -12.77 18.03
CA THR A 126 7.82 -13.93 18.87
C THR A 126 7.03 -13.56 20.13
N THR A 127 6.68 -12.28 20.28
CA THR A 127 5.98 -11.75 21.45
C THR A 127 4.46 -11.70 21.29
N GLU A 128 3.95 -12.03 20.10
CA GLU A 128 2.53 -12.16 19.79
C GLU A 128 2.26 -13.25 18.73
N GLY A 129 0.99 -13.62 18.56
CA GLY A 129 0.58 -14.45 17.43
C GLY A 129 0.71 -13.67 16.12
N ASN A 130 0.98 -14.36 15.00
CA ASN A 130 1.27 -13.68 13.73
C ASN A 130 0.06 -13.01 13.06
N THR A 131 -1.15 -13.19 13.59
CA THR A 131 -2.41 -12.69 13.03
C THR A 131 -3.47 -12.52 14.12
N ALA A 132 -4.38 -11.57 13.93
CA ALA A 132 -5.57 -11.36 14.75
C ALA A 132 -6.79 -12.13 14.22
N ALA A 133 -6.80 -12.51 12.94
CA ALA A 133 -7.88 -13.29 12.33
C ALA A 133 -7.36 -14.54 11.60
N ARG A 134 -8.19 -15.58 11.52
CA ARG A 134 -7.83 -16.81 10.80
C ARG A 134 -7.87 -16.57 9.29
N TYR A 135 -6.82 -16.97 8.60
CA TYR A 135 -6.78 -17.03 7.14
C TYR A 135 -5.92 -18.22 6.67
N VAL A 136 -5.84 -18.45 5.36
CA VAL A 136 -5.13 -19.61 4.79
C VAL A 136 -4.14 -19.14 3.74
N LEU A 137 -2.87 -19.53 3.92
CA LEU A 137 -1.85 -19.41 2.88
C LEU A 137 -1.88 -20.64 1.99
N ARG A 138 -1.51 -20.47 0.72
CA ARG A 138 -1.59 -21.51 -0.30
C ARG A 138 -0.37 -21.48 -1.20
N GLN A 139 0.13 -22.66 -1.56
CA GLN A 139 0.98 -22.82 -2.73
C GLN A 139 0.13 -22.87 -4.00
N VAL A 140 0.73 -22.58 -5.14
CA VAL A 140 0.14 -22.85 -6.46
C VAL A 140 -0.21 -24.34 -6.59
N PRO A 141 -1.37 -24.70 -7.20
CA PRO A 141 -1.75 -26.09 -7.41
C PRO A 141 -0.63 -26.96 -8.02
N GLY A 142 -0.43 -28.17 -7.48
CA GLY A 142 0.57 -29.11 -7.98
C GLY A 142 2.03 -28.77 -7.65
N LYS A 143 2.30 -27.73 -6.84
CA LYS A 143 3.65 -27.34 -6.42
C LYS A 143 3.88 -27.57 -4.93
N SER A 144 5.14 -27.78 -4.58
CA SER A 144 5.67 -27.74 -3.20
C SER A 144 6.74 -26.65 -3.10
N GLY A 145 7.37 -26.49 -1.93
CA GLY A 145 8.27 -25.38 -1.63
C GLY A 145 7.63 -24.37 -0.69
N GLN A 146 8.02 -23.10 -0.78
CA GLN A 146 7.58 -22.07 0.16
C GLN A 146 6.09 -21.73 0.00
N ILE A 147 5.29 -21.89 1.05
CA ILE A 147 3.90 -21.43 1.14
C ILE A 147 3.90 -20.03 1.75
N ASN A 148 3.47 -19.03 0.98
CA ASN A 148 3.55 -17.62 1.39
C ASN A 148 2.37 -16.78 0.83
N PRO A 149 2.23 -15.50 1.21
CA PRO A 149 1.17 -14.64 0.72
C PRO A 149 1.17 -14.43 -0.81
N LEU A 150 2.35 -14.37 -1.45
CA LEU A 150 2.47 -14.14 -2.89
C LEU A 150 2.07 -15.38 -3.71
N THR A 151 2.43 -16.59 -3.28
CA THR A 151 1.94 -17.84 -3.89
C THR A 151 0.44 -17.97 -3.72
N THR A 152 -0.10 -17.47 -2.59
CA THR A 152 -1.55 -17.43 -2.34
C THR A 152 -2.26 -16.51 -3.33
N LEU A 153 -1.70 -15.33 -3.62
CA LEU A 153 -2.21 -14.42 -4.64
C LEU A 153 -2.21 -15.08 -6.04
N VAL A 154 -1.12 -15.76 -6.42
CA VAL A 154 -1.05 -16.46 -7.71
C VAL A 154 -2.08 -17.59 -7.78
N ALA A 155 -2.25 -18.37 -6.71
CA ALA A 155 -3.26 -19.41 -6.63
C ALA A 155 -4.68 -18.83 -6.84
N ALA A 156 -4.99 -17.66 -6.25
CA ALA A 156 -6.25 -16.97 -6.49
C ALA A 156 -6.46 -16.59 -7.97
N GLY A 157 -5.40 -16.17 -8.66
CA GLY A 157 -5.43 -15.92 -10.11
C GLY A 157 -5.75 -17.17 -10.94
N ILE A 158 -5.18 -18.32 -10.55
CA ILE A 158 -5.44 -19.61 -11.21
C ILE A 158 -6.87 -20.08 -10.94
N THR A 159 -7.37 -19.95 -9.71
CA THR A 159 -8.76 -20.22 -9.37
C THR A 159 -9.73 -19.34 -10.16
N ALA A 160 -9.34 -18.10 -10.45
CA ALA A 160 -10.10 -17.19 -11.32
C ALA A 160 -10.00 -17.53 -12.83
N GLY A 161 -9.31 -18.62 -13.19
CA GLY A 161 -9.23 -19.14 -14.56
C GLY A 161 -7.98 -18.72 -15.34
N MET A 162 -7.00 -18.05 -14.73
CA MET A 162 -5.72 -17.77 -15.39
C MET A 162 -4.85 -19.02 -15.50
N THR A 163 -4.01 -19.08 -16.53
CA THR A 163 -2.87 -20.02 -16.51
C THR A 163 -1.88 -19.62 -15.42
N GLU A 164 -1.10 -20.56 -14.88
CA GLU A 164 -0.05 -20.25 -13.89
C GLU A 164 0.91 -19.17 -14.41
N ALA A 165 1.35 -19.27 -15.66
CA ALA A 165 2.27 -18.31 -16.27
C ALA A 165 1.67 -16.89 -16.32
N SER A 166 0.39 -16.78 -16.73
CA SER A 166 -0.32 -15.50 -16.75
C SER A 166 -0.54 -14.93 -15.34
N ALA A 167 -0.93 -15.78 -14.39
CA ALA A 167 -1.15 -15.37 -13.00
C ALA A 167 0.14 -14.84 -12.36
N ARG A 168 1.27 -15.54 -12.54
CA ARG A 168 2.58 -15.10 -12.05
C ARG A 168 3.03 -13.79 -12.67
N SER A 169 2.93 -13.66 -14.00
CA SER A 169 3.32 -12.43 -14.72
C SER A 169 2.48 -11.23 -14.27
N ASN A 170 1.16 -11.39 -14.21
CA ASN A 170 0.25 -10.33 -13.77
C ASN A 170 0.43 -9.98 -12.29
N ALA A 171 0.62 -10.96 -11.39
CA ALA A 171 0.86 -10.70 -9.98
C ALA A 171 2.17 -9.94 -9.75
N ALA A 172 3.24 -10.30 -10.48
CA ALA A 172 4.52 -9.59 -10.42
C ALA A 172 4.39 -8.13 -10.87
N LEU A 173 3.69 -7.87 -11.99
CA LEU A 173 3.39 -6.51 -12.46
C LEU A 173 2.50 -5.75 -11.49
N GLN A 174 1.46 -6.39 -10.95
CA GLN A 174 0.48 -5.81 -10.03
C GLN A 174 1.14 -5.28 -8.76
N LEU A 175 2.15 -6.00 -8.25
CA LEU A 175 2.90 -5.68 -7.03
C LEU A 175 4.23 -4.96 -7.30
N ALA A 176 4.62 -4.82 -8.57
CA ALA A 176 5.91 -4.28 -9.02
C ALA A 176 7.13 -5.01 -8.39
N ILE A 177 7.10 -6.34 -8.42
CA ILE A 177 8.18 -7.21 -7.91
C ILE A 177 8.77 -8.06 -9.05
N ALA A 178 9.97 -8.59 -8.83
CA ALA A 178 10.52 -9.58 -9.75
C ALA A 178 9.74 -10.91 -9.65
N PRO A 179 9.40 -11.60 -10.77
CA PRO A 179 8.63 -12.85 -10.72
C PRO A 179 9.22 -13.94 -9.83
N ALA A 180 10.55 -14.06 -9.76
CA ALA A 180 11.23 -15.03 -8.90
C ALA A 180 10.97 -14.81 -7.40
N LYS A 181 10.62 -13.58 -7.00
CA LYS A 181 10.33 -13.24 -5.59
C LYS A 181 8.99 -13.81 -5.10
N ILE A 182 8.11 -14.24 -6.02
CA ILE A 182 6.83 -14.88 -5.65
C ILE A 182 7.08 -16.14 -4.83
N ASP A 183 8.02 -16.98 -5.26
CA ASP A 183 8.30 -18.26 -4.61
C ASP A 183 9.32 -18.11 -3.47
N ASN A 184 10.10 -17.03 -3.45
CA ASN A 184 11.04 -16.73 -2.38
C ASN A 184 11.43 -15.24 -2.36
N TYR A 185 10.91 -14.50 -1.38
CA TYR A 185 11.27 -13.10 -1.13
C TYR A 185 12.16 -12.92 0.11
N GLN A 186 12.65 -14.01 0.72
CA GLN A 186 13.33 -13.93 2.02
C GLN A 186 14.72 -13.29 1.98
N ASP A 187 15.32 -13.13 0.80
CA ASP A 187 16.55 -12.37 0.56
C ASP A 187 16.33 -10.84 0.51
N ASP A 188 15.08 -10.37 0.42
CA ASP A 188 14.77 -8.97 0.71
C ASP A 188 14.91 -8.71 2.21
N ALA A 189 15.52 -7.59 2.58
CA ALA A 189 15.73 -7.24 3.98
C ALA A 189 14.40 -7.13 4.76
N PRO A 190 14.34 -7.61 6.02
CA PRO A 190 13.17 -7.42 6.87
C PRO A 190 12.93 -5.94 7.13
N THR A 191 11.66 -5.58 7.33
CA THR A 191 11.24 -4.22 7.65
C THR A 191 11.65 -3.89 9.09
N ALA A 192 12.86 -3.37 9.30
CA ALA A 192 13.37 -2.98 10.62
C ALA A 192 12.74 -1.65 11.12
N GLY A 193 11.41 -1.58 11.13
CA GLY A 193 10.62 -0.38 11.46
C GLY A 193 10.62 0.70 10.36
N VAL A 194 11.47 0.60 9.35
CA VAL A 194 11.54 1.52 8.19
C VAL A 194 10.78 0.95 7.02
N MET A 195 9.98 1.78 6.35
CA MET A 195 9.21 1.39 5.18
C MET A 195 10.11 1.18 3.96
N LEU A 196 10.03 -0.01 3.36
CA LEU A 196 10.80 -0.42 2.18
C LEU A 196 9.87 -0.90 1.08
N ASP A 197 10.10 -0.48 -0.15
CA ASP A 197 9.41 -1.01 -1.32
C ASP A 197 10.09 -2.31 -1.79
N SER A 198 9.62 -3.46 -1.29
CA SER A 198 10.21 -4.77 -1.55
C SER A 198 9.14 -5.86 -1.71
N ALA A 199 9.51 -7.03 -2.23
CA ALA A 199 8.57 -8.15 -2.35
C ALA A 199 8.12 -8.67 -0.99
N ARG A 200 9.00 -8.61 0.03
CA ARG A 200 8.63 -8.87 1.42
C ARG A 200 7.54 -7.92 1.91
N SER A 201 7.65 -6.61 1.67
CA SER A 201 6.60 -5.65 2.01
C SER A 201 5.30 -5.93 1.27
N MET A 202 5.36 -6.31 -0.02
CA MET A 202 4.17 -6.68 -0.79
C MET A 202 3.51 -7.95 -0.23
N ALA A 203 4.30 -8.93 0.23
CA ALA A 203 3.78 -10.13 0.87
C ALA A 203 3.01 -9.80 2.16
N LYS A 204 3.53 -8.87 2.99
CA LYS A 204 2.82 -8.37 4.19
C LYS A 204 1.50 -7.69 3.85
N VAL A 205 1.45 -6.92 2.76
CA VAL A 205 0.20 -6.28 2.30
C VAL A 205 -0.82 -7.32 1.83
N VAL A 206 -0.38 -8.40 1.16
CA VAL A 206 -1.27 -9.51 0.80
C VAL A 206 -1.76 -10.26 2.04
N ALA A 207 -0.88 -10.52 3.01
CA ALA A 207 -1.23 -11.17 4.27
C ALA A 207 -2.27 -10.36 5.06
N ALA A 208 -2.05 -9.04 5.22
CA ALA A 208 -3.01 -8.14 5.85
C ALA A 208 -4.36 -8.13 5.10
N GLY A 209 -4.33 -8.22 3.76
CA GLY A 209 -5.54 -8.38 2.96
C GLY A 209 -6.32 -9.64 3.29
N LEU A 210 -5.63 -10.78 3.43
CA LEU A 210 -6.24 -12.05 3.81
C LEU A 210 -6.81 -12.02 5.22
N GLU A 211 -6.07 -11.42 6.17
CA GLU A 211 -6.49 -11.25 7.56
C GLU A 211 -7.77 -10.39 7.67
N GLU A 212 -7.86 -9.30 6.91
CA GLU A 212 -9.03 -8.43 6.82
C GLU A 212 -10.19 -9.01 5.97
N GLY A 213 -10.04 -10.23 5.47
CA GLY A 213 -11.04 -10.90 4.63
C GLY A 213 -11.25 -10.27 3.25
N ALA A 214 -10.27 -9.49 2.76
CA ALA A 214 -10.32 -8.92 1.42
C ALA A 214 -10.13 -10.02 0.36
N PRO A 215 -10.98 -10.06 -0.70
CA PRO A 215 -10.79 -11.03 -1.77
C PRO A 215 -9.52 -10.70 -2.57
N LEU A 216 -8.61 -11.66 -2.67
CA LEU A 216 -7.44 -11.53 -3.53
C LEU A 216 -7.84 -11.65 -5.00
N VAL A 217 -7.29 -10.76 -5.83
CA VAL A 217 -7.55 -10.76 -7.27
C VAL A 217 -6.24 -10.46 -7.98
N VAL A 218 -5.84 -11.38 -8.87
CA VAL A 218 -4.81 -11.07 -9.87
C VAL A 218 -5.50 -10.39 -11.04
N GLY A 219 -5.21 -9.11 -11.27
CA GLY A 219 -5.76 -8.37 -12.39
C GLY A 219 -5.01 -8.67 -13.68
N ASP A 220 -5.72 -8.87 -14.80
CA ASP A 220 -5.08 -8.81 -16.11
C ASP A 220 -4.62 -7.37 -16.38
N GLN A 221 -3.31 -7.15 -16.35
CA GLN A 221 -2.74 -5.82 -16.50
C GLN A 221 -2.91 -5.28 -17.93
N GLN A 222 -3.07 -6.16 -18.92
CA GLN A 222 -3.12 -5.80 -20.34
C GLN A 222 -4.55 -5.63 -20.85
N ALA A 223 -5.56 -6.06 -20.08
CA ALA A 223 -6.96 -5.92 -20.44
C ALA A 223 -7.37 -4.46 -20.61
N ALA A 224 -8.43 -4.27 -21.41
CA ALA A 224 -9.13 -2.99 -21.48
C ALA A 224 -9.78 -2.69 -20.13
N VAL A 225 -9.78 -1.43 -19.73
CA VAL A 225 -10.43 -0.95 -18.51
C VAL A 225 -11.55 0.00 -18.91
N THR A 226 -12.75 -0.22 -18.36
CA THR A 226 -13.89 0.68 -18.55
C THR A 226 -13.83 1.82 -17.53
N ALA A 227 -14.23 3.02 -17.94
CA ALA A 227 -14.36 4.14 -17.01
C ALA A 227 -15.42 3.82 -15.94
N THR A 228 -15.08 4.08 -14.68
CA THR A 228 -15.98 3.86 -13.54
C THR A 228 -15.76 4.94 -12.49
N ALA A 229 -16.86 5.40 -11.88
CA ALA A 229 -16.79 6.36 -10.78
C ALA A 229 -16.12 5.71 -9.56
N GLY A 230 -15.31 6.48 -8.85
CA GLY A 230 -14.58 6.04 -7.67
C GLY A 230 -15.42 6.03 -6.40
N ASP A 231 -14.82 5.47 -5.34
CA ASP A 231 -15.33 5.63 -3.99
C ASP A 231 -15.14 7.10 -3.50
N LEU A 232 -16.06 7.55 -2.66
CA LEU A 232 -15.99 8.84 -1.97
C LEU A 232 -14.81 8.87 -1.01
N SER A 233 -13.75 9.57 -1.42
CA SER A 233 -12.48 9.63 -0.69
C SER A 233 -12.48 10.69 0.41
N SER A 234 -13.24 11.78 0.23
CA SER A 234 -13.55 12.74 1.30
C SER A 234 -14.81 13.52 0.96
N PHE A 235 -15.55 13.93 1.97
CA PHE A 235 -16.72 14.80 1.83
C PHE A 235 -16.82 15.76 3.00
N ILE A 236 -16.84 17.06 2.71
CA ILE A 236 -17.11 18.12 3.69
C ILE A 236 -18.45 18.74 3.31
N TYR A 237 -19.39 18.77 4.24
CA TYR A 237 -20.73 19.32 4.06
C TYR A 237 -21.12 20.14 5.28
N ALA A 238 -21.33 21.43 5.07
CA ALA A 238 -22.04 22.28 6.02
C ALA A 238 -23.51 22.39 5.58
N ASP A 239 -23.74 22.72 4.31
CA ASP A 239 -25.06 22.82 3.70
C ASP A 239 -24.95 22.67 2.17
N ALA A 240 -26.08 22.74 1.45
CA ALA A 240 -26.10 22.62 -0.01
C ALA A 240 -25.39 23.78 -0.76
N ALA A 241 -25.14 24.91 -0.11
CA ALA A 241 -24.38 26.03 -0.65
C ALA A 241 -22.89 26.00 -0.23
N ASN A 242 -22.49 25.07 0.64
CA ASN A 242 -21.16 24.97 1.24
C ASN A 242 -20.77 23.50 1.42
N TYR A 243 -20.24 22.89 0.35
CA TYR A 243 -19.74 21.52 0.38
C TYR A 243 -18.53 21.32 -0.53
N SER A 244 -17.74 20.29 -0.27
CA SER A 244 -16.73 19.80 -1.20
C SER A 244 -16.58 18.29 -1.09
N TYR A 245 -16.22 17.64 -2.19
CA TYR A 245 -16.01 16.20 -2.24
C TYR A 245 -14.77 15.85 -3.05
N ARG A 246 -14.30 14.62 -2.85
CA ARG A 246 -13.22 14.00 -3.62
C ARG A 246 -13.57 12.56 -3.96
N THR A 247 -13.42 12.16 -5.22
CA THR A 247 -13.44 10.76 -5.67
C THR A 247 -12.17 10.45 -6.47
N ILE A 248 -11.82 9.17 -6.58
CA ILE A 248 -10.73 8.71 -7.44
C ILE A 248 -11.32 7.81 -8.52
N ASP A 249 -11.58 8.39 -9.68
CA ASP A 249 -12.32 7.74 -10.75
C ASP A 249 -11.39 6.96 -11.67
N THR A 250 -11.82 5.79 -12.13
CA THR A 250 -11.09 5.03 -13.14
C THR A 250 -11.39 5.60 -14.53
N ILE A 251 -10.34 5.82 -15.32
CA ILE A 251 -10.45 6.29 -16.70
C ILE A 251 -10.38 5.11 -17.65
N ALA A 252 -11.15 5.19 -18.74
CA ALA A 252 -11.13 4.15 -19.76
C ALA A 252 -9.73 4.01 -20.37
N LYS A 253 -9.28 2.76 -20.53
CA LYS A 253 -8.01 2.39 -21.17
C LYS A 253 -8.27 1.29 -22.19
N ALA A 254 -7.72 1.43 -23.39
CA ALA A 254 -7.71 0.33 -24.35
C ALA A 254 -6.79 -0.81 -23.88
N SER A 255 -7.00 -2.01 -24.41
CA SER A 255 -6.11 -3.15 -24.16
C SER A 255 -4.69 -2.91 -24.72
N GLY A 256 -3.69 -3.55 -24.12
CA GLY A 256 -2.31 -3.59 -24.64
C GLY A 256 -1.29 -2.71 -23.91
N THR A 257 -1.73 -1.81 -23.04
CA THR A 257 -0.86 -1.10 -22.08
C THR A 257 -1.03 -1.71 -20.69
N ALA A 258 0.00 -1.80 -19.87
CA ALA A 258 -0.14 -2.36 -18.52
C ALA A 258 -0.87 -1.41 -17.55
N GLY A 259 -1.59 -1.97 -16.57
CA GLY A 259 -2.13 -1.24 -15.43
C GLY A 259 -3.47 -0.52 -15.68
N THR A 260 -3.74 0.52 -14.91
CA THR A 260 -4.93 1.36 -14.99
C THR A 260 -4.57 2.82 -14.80
N THR A 261 -5.47 3.70 -15.22
CA THR A 261 -5.32 5.14 -15.08
C THR A 261 -6.48 5.68 -14.24
N LEU A 262 -6.17 6.46 -13.22
CA LEU A 262 -7.17 7.07 -12.34
C LEU A 262 -7.09 8.60 -12.41
N ARG A 263 -8.18 9.26 -12.05
CA ARG A 263 -8.28 10.72 -11.95
C ARG A 263 -8.73 11.13 -10.56
N ASP A 264 -8.01 12.06 -9.95
CA ASP A 264 -8.46 12.73 -8.72
C ASP A 264 -9.52 13.78 -9.08
N VAL A 265 -10.77 13.49 -8.79
CA VAL A 265 -11.91 14.36 -9.09
C VAL A 265 -12.34 15.05 -7.82
N ARG A 266 -12.28 16.37 -7.82
CA ARG A 266 -12.72 17.23 -6.72
C ARG A 266 -13.78 18.19 -7.22
N GLY A 267 -14.80 18.41 -6.40
CA GLY A 267 -15.88 19.34 -6.71
C GLY A 267 -16.44 19.94 -5.43
N GLY A 268 -17.22 21.01 -5.57
CA GLY A 268 -17.82 21.67 -4.43
C GLY A 268 -18.41 23.03 -4.77
N VAL A 269 -19.11 23.57 -3.78
CA VAL A 269 -19.73 24.89 -3.81
C VAL A 269 -19.30 25.63 -2.54
N THR A 270 -19.01 26.93 -2.67
CA THR A 270 -18.71 27.83 -1.55
C THR A 270 -19.57 29.07 -1.70
N ALA A 271 -20.35 29.39 -0.67
CA ALA A 271 -21.33 30.49 -0.71
C ALA A 271 -22.24 30.44 -1.95
N GLY A 272 -22.70 29.24 -2.32
CA GLY A 272 -23.64 29.02 -3.43
C GLY A 272 -23.01 29.07 -4.84
N SER A 273 -21.69 29.29 -4.96
CA SER A 273 -20.98 29.30 -6.24
C SER A 273 -19.97 28.14 -6.36
N PRO A 274 -19.74 27.59 -7.57
CA PRO A 274 -18.76 26.51 -7.76
C PRO A 274 -17.37 26.89 -7.23
N THR A 275 -16.79 26.02 -6.41
CA THR A 275 -15.45 26.24 -5.86
C THR A 275 -14.39 26.12 -6.97
N PRO A 276 -13.50 27.11 -7.16
CA PRO A 276 -12.47 27.03 -8.18
C PRO A 276 -11.52 25.84 -7.99
N ALA A 277 -11.07 25.23 -9.08
CA ALA A 277 -10.05 24.17 -9.05
C ALA A 277 -8.78 24.60 -8.30
N SER A 278 -8.41 25.89 -8.40
CA SER A 278 -7.28 26.47 -7.67
C SER A 278 -7.42 26.41 -6.13
N THR A 279 -8.64 26.22 -5.62
CA THR A 279 -8.91 26.02 -4.20
C THR A 279 -9.04 24.53 -3.86
N LEU A 280 -9.69 23.74 -4.74
CA LEU A 280 -9.89 22.30 -4.53
C LEU A 280 -8.58 21.49 -4.57
N TYR A 281 -7.63 21.89 -5.41
CA TYR A 281 -6.35 21.19 -5.60
C TYR A 281 -5.19 21.91 -4.91
N ASN A 282 -5.27 22.13 -3.60
CA ASN A 282 -4.36 22.99 -2.84
C ASN A 282 -3.00 22.35 -2.46
N GLN A 283 -2.55 21.31 -3.15
CA GLN A 283 -1.34 20.54 -2.81
C GLN A 283 -0.37 20.50 -3.98
N ALA A 284 0.93 20.44 -3.65
CA ALA A 284 2.00 20.28 -4.63
C ALA A 284 3.07 19.32 -4.11
N TYR A 285 3.72 18.63 -5.03
CA TYR A 285 4.76 17.64 -4.72
C TYR A 285 6.02 17.95 -5.53
N LEU A 286 7.18 17.68 -4.95
CA LEU A 286 8.45 17.79 -5.64
C LEU A 286 8.69 16.50 -6.44
N THR A 287 8.64 16.61 -7.77
CA THR A 287 8.84 15.50 -8.70
C THR A 287 10.22 15.55 -9.34
N ALA A 288 10.57 14.52 -10.11
CA ALA A 288 11.85 14.47 -10.84
C ALA A 288 12.04 15.67 -11.79
N THR A 289 10.96 16.33 -12.21
CA THR A 289 10.97 17.51 -13.08
C THR A 289 10.76 18.83 -12.33
N GLY A 290 10.79 18.81 -10.99
CA GLY A 290 10.59 19.98 -10.13
C GLY A 290 9.21 20.00 -9.46
N TRP A 291 8.80 21.17 -8.97
CA TRP A 291 7.54 21.32 -8.24
C TRP A 291 6.33 21.20 -9.16
N GLN A 292 5.40 20.32 -8.80
CA GLN A 292 4.18 20.07 -9.57
C GLN A 292 2.96 20.16 -8.67
N ARG A 293 1.98 20.96 -9.10
CA ARG A 293 0.65 20.94 -8.52
C ARG A 293 -0.08 19.68 -8.99
N CYS A 294 -0.68 18.96 -8.05
CA CYS A 294 -1.38 17.72 -8.36
C CYS A 294 -2.87 18.04 -8.50
N ASP A 295 -3.28 18.38 -9.72
CA ASP A 295 -4.66 18.65 -10.10
C ASP A 295 -5.28 17.52 -10.94
N ASP A 296 -6.52 17.70 -11.41
CA ASP A 296 -7.25 16.71 -12.20
C ASP A 296 -6.65 16.43 -13.57
N THR A 297 -5.69 17.25 -14.04
CA THR A 297 -4.98 17.02 -15.30
C THR A 297 -3.87 15.98 -15.14
N ILE A 298 -3.41 15.76 -13.90
CA ILE A 298 -2.36 14.80 -13.58
C ILE A 298 -2.97 13.45 -13.24
N LEU A 299 -2.93 12.54 -14.21
CA LEU A 299 -3.50 11.22 -14.06
C LEU A 299 -2.63 10.33 -13.16
N LEU A 300 -3.29 9.64 -12.22
CA LEU A 300 -2.64 8.64 -11.40
C LEU A 300 -2.45 7.37 -12.24
N GLN A 301 -1.28 6.75 -12.10
CA GLN A 301 -1.03 5.44 -12.69
C GLN A 301 -1.23 4.39 -11.62
N GLY A 302 -1.84 3.26 -11.95
CA GLY A 302 -2.03 2.16 -11.01
C GLY A 302 -2.00 0.79 -11.66
N THR A 303 -2.14 -0.24 -10.84
CA THR A 303 -2.26 -1.64 -11.29
C THR A 303 -3.68 -2.15 -11.08
N VAL A 304 -4.04 -3.21 -11.81
CA VAL A 304 -5.35 -3.85 -11.68
C VAL A 304 -5.25 -5.00 -10.69
N GLY A 305 -6.27 -5.22 -9.86
CA GLY A 305 -6.33 -6.35 -8.92
C GLY A 305 -6.46 -5.92 -7.45
N THR A 306 -6.32 -6.89 -6.54
CA THR A 306 -6.34 -6.68 -5.09
C THR A 306 -5.30 -7.60 -4.44
N PRO A 307 -4.28 -7.05 -3.74
CA PRO A 307 -3.99 -5.62 -3.60
C PRO A 307 -3.56 -4.96 -4.92
N ASN A 308 -3.62 -3.63 -5.03
CA ASN A 308 -3.11 -2.90 -6.19
C ASN A 308 -2.21 -1.74 -5.76
N ARG A 309 -1.42 -1.25 -6.71
CA ARG A 309 -0.57 -0.08 -6.58
C ARG A 309 -1.20 1.11 -7.26
N ASN A 310 -0.87 2.31 -6.77
CA ASN A 310 -1.08 3.54 -7.49
C ASN A 310 0.08 4.53 -7.22
N SER A 311 0.26 5.50 -8.11
CA SER A 311 1.17 6.61 -7.95
C SER A 311 0.41 7.91 -8.14
N PHE A 312 0.24 8.63 -7.03
CA PHE A 312 -0.35 9.96 -7.04
C PHE A 312 0.71 11.00 -7.40
N CYS A 313 0.39 11.85 -8.39
CA CYS A 313 1.28 12.91 -8.88
C CYS A 313 2.65 12.41 -9.36
N GLY A 314 2.75 11.13 -9.75
CA GLY A 314 3.98 10.51 -10.23
C GLY A 314 5.07 10.29 -9.18
N VAL A 315 4.80 10.58 -7.90
CA VAL A 315 5.82 10.48 -6.83
C VAL A 315 5.33 9.83 -5.54
N LEU A 316 4.04 9.94 -5.22
CA LEU A 316 3.47 9.30 -4.05
C LEU A 316 2.98 7.91 -4.45
N THR A 317 3.90 6.96 -4.47
CA THR A 317 3.57 5.55 -4.76
C THR A 317 3.02 4.88 -3.52
N GLN A 318 1.92 4.16 -3.68
CA GLN A 318 1.21 3.44 -2.63
C GLN A 318 0.82 2.05 -3.12
N VAL A 319 0.64 1.12 -2.18
CA VAL A 319 -0.02 -0.17 -2.41
C VAL A 319 -1.13 -0.35 -1.39
N GLY A 320 -2.21 -0.99 -1.77
CA GLY A 320 -3.33 -1.17 -0.86
C GLY A 320 -4.33 -2.22 -1.32
N PHE A 321 -5.25 -2.55 -0.42
CA PHE A 321 -6.37 -3.43 -0.68
C PHE A 321 -7.66 -2.83 -0.11
N THR A 322 -8.77 -3.56 -0.25
CA THR A 322 -10.09 -3.06 0.12
C THR A 322 -10.92 -4.15 0.74
N ALA A 323 -11.22 -4.02 2.02
CA ALA A 323 -12.27 -4.77 2.68
C ALA A 323 -13.62 -4.11 2.39
N ARG A 324 -14.69 -4.92 2.34
CA ARG A 324 -16.01 -4.48 1.89
C ARG A 324 -17.07 -4.84 2.93
N GLU A 325 -17.96 -3.91 3.19
CA GLU A 325 -19.13 -4.06 4.06
C GLU A 325 -20.37 -3.62 3.26
N ASP A 326 -21.35 -4.50 3.09
CA ASP A 326 -22.62 -4.13 2.47
C ASP A 326 -23.43 -3.25 3.44
N ILE A 327 -23.96 -2.14 2.93
CA ILE A 327 -24.73 -1.16 3.72
C ILE A 327 -26.12 -0.89 3.15
N ASP A 328 -26.55 -1.74 2.23
CA ASP A 328 -27.89 -1.71 1.63
C ASP A 328 -28.96 -1.65 2.72
N THR A 329 -29.99 -0.83 2.49
CA THR A 329 -31.15 -0.61 3.40
C THR A 329 -30.82 0.06 4.74
N ARG A 330 -29.56 0.23 5.12
CA ARG A 330 -29.18 1.03 6.30
C ARG A 330 -29.53 2.49 6.08
N THR A 331 -29.93 3.17 7.14
CA THR A 331 -30.17 4.62 7.08
C THR A 331 -28.86 5.35 6.84
N MET A 332 -28.87 6.38 5.98
CA MET A 332 -27.72 7.23 5.70
C MET A 332 -27.18 7.86 6.98
N SER A 333 -28.07 8.29 7.88
CA SER A 333 -27.72 8.83 9.20
C SER A 333 -26.96 7.83 10.08
N SER A 334 -27.35 6.54 10.09
CA SER A 334 -26.63 5.52 10.86
C SER A 334 -25.21 5.29 10.35
N VAL A 335 -25.01 5.31 9.03
CA VAL A 335 -23.69 5.11 8.42
C VAL A 335 -22.81 6.34 8.63
N VAL A 336 -23.34 7.55 8.46
CA VAL A 336 -22.60 8.80 8.77
C VAL A 336 -22.17 8.82 10.23
N THR A 337 -23.06 8.43 11.16
CA THR A 337 -22.75 8.35 12.59
C THR A 337 -21.66 7.30 12.87
N ALA A 338 -21.74 6.12 12.25
CA ALA A 338 -20.74 5.06 12.40
C ALA A 338 -19.37 5.46 11.83
N LEU A 339 -19.34 6.27 10.77
CA LEU A 339 -18.10 6.83 10.23
C LEU A 339 -17.49 7.85 11.19
N GLN A 340 -18.31 8.76 11.74
CA GLN A 340 -17.86 9.77 12.71
C GLN A 340 -17.33 9.19 14.02
N ALA A 341 -17.81 8.00 14.42
CA ALA A 341 -17.37 7.34 15.65
C ALA A 341 -15.89 6.91 15.64
N ASN A 342 -15.25 6.81 14.46
CA ASN A 342 -13.84 6.49 14.32
C ASN A 342 -13.13 7.57 13.50
N ALA A 343 -12.51 8.53 14.18
CA ALA A 343 -11.85 9.67 13.55
C ALA A 343 -10.66 9.28 12.65
N GLU A 344 -10.01 8.14 12.91
CA GLU A 344 -8.84 7.69 12.14
C GLU A 344 -9.20 7.26 10.72
N THR A 345 -10.38 6.65 10.55
CA THR A 345 -10.84 6.11 9.27
C THR A 345 -11.94 6.94 8.60
N ASN A 346 -12.46 7.96 9.28
CA ASN A 346 -13.55 8.80 8.81
C ASN A 346 -13.16 9.66 7.59
N THR A 347 -14.06 9.72 6.62
CA THR A 347 -13.92 10.52 5.39
C THR A 347 -14.99 11.60 5.23
N ILE A 348 -15.98 11.67 6.14
CA ILE A 348 -17.06 12.66 6.13
C ILE A 348 -16.76 13.72 7.19
N ASN A 349 -16.84 15.01 6.87
CA ASN A 349 -16.60 16.12 7.80
C ASN A 349 -15.36 15.93 8.69
N ASN A 350 -14.31 15.30 8.14
CA ASN A 350 -13.10 14.94 8.88
C ASN A 350 -12.16 16.14 9.10
N ASN A 351 -12.59 17.34 8.73
CA ASN A 351 -11.95 18.61 9.04
C ASN A 351 -12.43 19.22 10.37
N GLY A 352 -13.26 18.51 11.13
CA GLY A 352 -13.84 18.99 12.39
C GLY A 352 -15.15 19.78 12.22
N ALA A 353 -15.71 19.86 11.00
CA ALA A 353 -17.04 20.43 10.79
C ALA A 353 -18.10 19.58 11.51
N SER A 354 -19.12 20.25 12.08
CA SER A 354 -20.26 19.54 12.67
C SER A 354 -20.99 18.71 11.61
N THR A 355 -21.51 17.55 12.00
CA THR A 355 -22.37 16.72 11.14
C THR A 355 -23.86 16.95 11.37
N SER A 356 -24.26 17.87 12.26
CA SER A 356 -25.67 18.10 12.59
C SER A 356 -26.52 18.42 11.35
N ASP A 357 -26.07 19.34 10.51
CA ASP A 357 -26.82 19.73 9.30
C ASP A 357 -26.85 18.61 8.26
N LEU A 358 -25.75 17.86 8.12
CA LEU A 358 -25.70 16.67 7.28
C LEU A 358 -26.71 15.61 7.73
N LEU A 359 -26.73 15.29 9.03
CA LEU A 359 -27.65 14.30 9.60
C LEU A 359 -29.11 14.72 9.45
N ASN A 360 -29.40 16.00 9.65
CA ASN A 360 -30.73 16.58 9.44
C ASN A 360 -31.16 16.47 7.97
N ALA A 361 -30.26 16.79 7.03
CA ALA A 361 -30.55 16.77 5.60
C ALA A 361 -30.81 15.35 5.08
N VAL A 362 -30.06 14.34 5.54
CA VAL A 362 -30.28 12.94 5.11
C VAL A 362 -31.49 12.29 5.80
N GLY A 363 -31.79 12.66 7.04
CA GLY A 363 -32.93 12.17 7.81
C GLY A 363 -32.99 10.64 7.89
N THR A 364 -34.16 10.07 7.56
CA THR A 364 -34.44 8.62 7.57
C THR A 364 -34.17 7.93 6.23
N ALA A 365 -33.58 8.62 5.25
CA ALA A 365 -33.26 8.02 3.96
C ALA A 365 -32.32 6.83 4.11
N THR A 366 -32.51 5.80 3.29
CA THR A 366 -31.73 4.58 3.30
C THR A 366 -30.87 4.45 2.06
N PHE A 367 -29.77 3.71 2.16
CA PHE A 367 -28.97 3.35 1.00
C PHE A 367 -29.71 2.32 0.11
N PRO A 368 -29.67 2.48 -1.23
CA PRO A 368 -30.23 1.51 -2.17
C PRO A 368 -29.34 0.27 -2.28
N ALA A 369 -29.85 -0.79 -2.89
CA ALA A 369 -29.10 -2.02 -3.17
C ALA A 369 -27.78 -1.76 -3.94
N GLY A 370 -26.72 -2.51 -3.60
CA GLY A 370 -25.37 -2.35 -4.15
C GLY A 370 -24.55 -1.21 -3.52
N SER A 371 -25.06 -0.58 -2.46
CA SER A 371 -24.34 0.36 -1.61
C SER A 371 -23.40 -0.37 -0.66
N ARG A 372 -22.15 0.06 -0.66
CA ARG A 372 -21.09 -0.52 0.17
C ARG A 372 -20.30 0.55 0.87
N LEU A 373 -19.79 0.16 2.03
CA LEU A 373 -18.68 0.82 2.65
C LEU A 373 -17.40 0.03 2.34
N HIS A 374 -16.43 0.72 1.76
CA HIS A 374 -15.13 0.18 1.42
C HIS A 374 -14.09 0.69 2.40
N THR A 375 -13.48 -0.20 3.18
CA THR A 375 -12.32 0.15 4.01
C THR A 375 -11.07 -0.01 3.15
N ARG A 376 -10.48 1.12 2.76
CA ARG A 376 -9.25 1.20 1.97
C ARG A 376 -8.05 1.25 2.91
N TYR A 377 -7.24 0.20 2.90
CA TYR A 377 -5.95 0.14 3.56
C TYR A 377 -4.85 0.46 2.55
N ASN A 378 -3.97 1.40 2.88
CA ASN A 378 -2.87 1.81 2.00
C ASN A 378 -1.57 1.91 2.78
N LEU A 379 -0.50 1.48 2.13
CA LEU A 379 0.87 1.63 2.58
C LEU A 379 1.60 2.54 1.58
N SER A 380 2.10 3.68 2.06
CA SER A 380 2.93 4.59 1.26
C SER A 380 4.33 4.01 1.10
N LEU A 381 4.76 3.84 -0.14
CA LEU A 381 6.04 3.23 -0.51
C LEU A 381 7.13 4.29 -0.75
N ALA A 382 6.72 5.55 -0.86
CA ALA A 382 7.59 6.70 -1.03
C ALA A 382 7.24 7.80 -0.03
N GLN A 383 8.23 8.62 0.32
CA GLN A 383 8.09 9.78 1.20
C GLN A 383 8.53 11.06 0.45
N PRO A 384 7.81 11.48 -0.61
CA PRO A 384 8.17 12.66 -1.37
C PRO A 384 8.07 13.94 -0.54
N VAL A 385 8.85 14.95 -0.90
CA VAL A 385 8.70 16.30 -0.35
C VAL A 385 7.42 16.91 -0.92
N PHE A 386 6.52 17.38 -0.06
CA PHE A 386 5.25 17.98 -0.49
C PHE A 386 4.90 19.27 0.26
N ILE A 387 4.11 20.11 -0.42
CA ILE A 387 3.43 21.27 0.14
C ILE A 387 1.99 20.84 0.43
N ASN A 388 1.57 20.98 1.69
CA ASN A 388 0.24 20.55 2.11
C ASN A 388 -0.85 21.55 1.74
N SER A 389 -0.51 22.84 1.81
CA SER A 389 -1.41 23.93 1.43
C SER A 389 -0.63 25.01 0.69
N ILE A 390 -0.83 25.10 -0.63
CA ILE A 390 -0.25 26.18 -1.44
C ILE A 390 -0.69 27.55 -0.90
N ALA A 391 -1.94 27.66 -0.45
CA ALA A 391 -2.47 28.90 0.11
C ALA A 391 -1.84 29.31 1.46
N ALA A 392 -1.52 28.35 2.35
CA ALA A 392 -1.14 28.65 3.73
C ALA A 392 0.35 28.44 4.04
N ASP A 393 1.07 27.63 3.25
CA ASP A 393 2.47 27.27 3.53
C ASP A 393 3.49 28.24 2.93
N ALA A 394 3.05 29.18 2.09
CA ALA A 394 3.93 30.16 1.46
C ALA A 394 4.52 31.14 2.49
N ARG A 395 5.83 31.35 2.43
CA ARG A 395 6.49 32.46 3.15
C ARG A 395 6.12 33.81 2.52
N PRO A 396 6.28 34.95 3.22
CA PRO A 396 6.10 36.27 2.62
C PRO A 396 6.99 36.47 1.39
N ALA A 397 6.59 37.34 0.46
CA ALA A 397 7.38 37.62 -0.76
C ALA A 397 8.77 38.21 -0.47
N SER A 398 8.99 38.79 0.71
CA SER A 398 10.30 39.25 1.19
C SER A 398 11.25 38.11 1.57
N GLU A 399 10.75 36.88 1.68
CA GLU A 399 11.50 35.64 1.95
C GLU A 399 11.39 34.72 0.72
N ALA A 400 11.77 35.22 -0.45
CA ALA A 400 11.65 34.51 -1.73
C ALA A 400 12.72 33.43 -1.93
N THR A 401 13.88 33.56 -1.26
CA THR A 401 14.94 32.54 -1.20
C THR A 401 15.20 32.05 0.23
N LEU A 402 15.87 30.91 0.36
CA LEU A 402 16.26 30.38 1.67
C LEU A 402 17.23 31.32 2.40
N GLU A 403 18.10 32.03 1.71
CA GLU A 403 19.03 33.01 2.30
C GLU A 403 18.29 34.23 2.85
N GLN A 404 17.28 34.71 2.12
CA GLN A 404 16.41 35.78 2.62
C GLN A 404 15.63 35.34 3.86
N MET A 405 15.12 34.10 3.84
CA MET A 405 14.47 33.51 5.01
C MET A 405 15.42 33.39 6.22
N ILE A 406 16.67 32.95 6.01
CA ILE A 406 17.71 32.90 7.05
C ILE A 406 17.92 34.29 7.67
N THR A 407 18.11 35.30 6.81
CA THR A 407 18.36 36.68 7.22
C THR A 407 17.17 37.29 7.96
N ALA A 408 15.95 36.92 7.60
CA ALA A 408 14.72 37.45 8.21
C ALA A 408 14.36 36.79 9.55
N ARG A 409 15.05 35.72 9.96
CA ARG A 409 14.72 34.89 11.13
C ARG A 409 15.92 34.64 12.06
N PRO A 410 16.72 35.67 12.43
CA PRO A 410 17.84 35.46 13.34
C PRO A 410 17.31 35.20 14.76
N ALA A 411 18.00 34.35 15.51
CA ALA A 411 17.67 34.02 16.89
C ALA A 411 17.66 35.26 17.81
N SER A 412 18.47 36.28 17.48
CA SER A 412 18.53 37.56 18.20
C SER A 412 17.26 38.41 18.08
N SER A 413 16.36 38.11 17.13
CA SER A 413 15.09 38.82 16.93
C SER A 413 13.88 38.05 17.45
N VAL A 414 14.08 36.94 18.15
CA VAL A 414 12.98 36.12 18.67
C VAL A 414 12.31 36.79 19.87
N VAL A 415 10.99 36.94 19.80
CA VAL A 415 10.16 37.43 20.90
C VAL A 415 9.52 36.24 21.60
N LEU A 416 10.03 35.86 22.77
CA LEU A 416 9.61 34.63 23.46
C LEU A 416 8.14 34.63 23.88
N SER A 417 7.56 35.79 24.21
CA SER A 417 6.16 35.87 24.66
C SER A 417 5.15 35.53 23.55
N THR A 418 5.51 35.73 22.28
CA THR A 418 4.60 35.55 21.13
C THR A 418 5.12 34.55 20.09
N GLY A 419 6.38 34.14 20.20
CA GLY A 419 7.08 33.37 19.18
C GLY A 419 7.38 34.14 17.90
N ALA A 420 7.18 35.47 17.86
CA ALA A 420 7.53 36.27 16.70
C ALA A 420 9.05 36.15 16.40
N GLY A 421 9.40 36.18 15.10
CA GLY A 421 10.78 35.97 14.64
C GLY A 421 11.17 34.50 14.42
N THR A 422 10.32 33.54 14.79
CA THR A 422 10.57 32.10 14.59
C THR A 422 9.85 31.50 13.38
N LEU A 423 10.36 30.37 12.88
CA LEU A 423 9.73 29.49 11.90
C LEU A 423 9.08 28.28 12.58
N SER A 424 7.99 27.77 12.01
CA SER A 424 7.30 26.58 12.54
C SER A 424 7.98 25.30 12.06
N LEU A 425 8.22 24.35 12.96
CA LEU A 425 8.50 22.96 12.59
C LEU A 425 7.34 22.02 12.94
N GLY A 426 6.23 22.57 13.46
CA GLY A 426 4.95 21.89 13.62
C GLY A 426 4.61 21.59 15.07
N ILE A 427 3.78 20.57 15.31
CA ILE A 427 3.39 20.11 16.64
C ILE A 427 4.54 19.32 17.25
N SER A 428 4.92 19.61 18.49
CA SER A 428 6.05 18.98 19.18
C SER A 428 5.61 17.81 20.07
N SER A 429 5.73 17.96 21.38
CA SER A 429 5.47 16.98 22.44
C SER A 429 3.98 16.70 22.67
N GLY A 430 3.09 17.55 22.14
CA GLY A 430 1.64 17.36 22.20
C GLY A 430 0.88 18.44 21.42
N PRO A 431 -0.45 18.31 21.25
CA PRO A 431 -1.25 19.15 20.35
C PRO A 431 -1.29 20.64 20.75
N ALA A 432 -1.01 20.95 22.01
CA ALA A 432 -0.91 22.32 22.54
C ALA A 432 0.54 22.86 22.55
N ARG A 433 1.48 22.20 21.88
CA ARG A 433 2.89 22.60 21.83
C ARG A 433 3.40 22.69 20.40
N SER A 434 4.11 23.76 20.09
CA SER A 434 4.73 23.98 18.77
C SER A 434 6.24 23.98 18.86
N LEU A 435 6.88 23.15 18.03
CA LEU A 435 8.31 23.25 17.76
C LEU A 435 8.57 24.42 16.82
N ARG A 436 9.51 25.28 17.19
CA ARG A 436 9.93 26.45 16.41
C ARG A 436 11.44 26.50 16.24
N VAL A 437 11.90 27.25 15.25
CA VAL A 437 13.33 27.41 14.95
C VAL A 437 13.68 28.84 14.54
N ALA A 438 14.89 29.28 14.88
CA ALA A 438 15.50 30.52 14.38
C ALA A 438 17.01 30.32 14.15
N PHE A 439 17.61 31.12 13.26
CA PHE A 439 18.99 30.93 12.82
C PHE A 439 20.01 31.62 13.73
N THR A 440 21.07 30.91 14.12
CA THR A 440 22.15 31.44 14.97
C THR A 440 23.42 31.75 14.20
N GLY A 441 23.60 31.16 13.01
CA GLY A 441 24.73 31.46 12.15
C GLY A 441 24.76 30.60 10.88
N THR A 442 25.60 31.02 9.93
CA THR A 442 25.84 30.31 8.67
C THR A 442 27.26 29.74 8.70
N THR A 443 27.43 28.44 8.45
CA THR A 443 28.74 27.78 8.43
C THR A 443 29.24 27.51 7.01
N SER A 444 28.33 27.44 6.03
CA SER A 444 28.64 27.37 4.60
C SER A 444 27.48 27.91 3.76
N ALA A 445 27.63 27.95 2.43
CA ALA A 445 26.54 28.33 1.52
C ALA A 445 25.29 27.41 1.61
N THR A 446 25.43 26.23 2.22
CA THR A 446 24.37 25.21 2.32
C THR A 446 24.16 24.69 3.74
N ALA A 447 24.79 25.27 4.75
CA ALA A 447 24.66 24.81 6.13
C ALA A 447 24.85 25.93 7.15
N GLY A 448 24.34 25.71 8.35
CA GLY A 448 24.52 26.61 9.47
C GLY A 448 23.93 26.07 10.76
N THR A 449 23.85 26.93 11.77
CA THR A 449 23.40 26.61 13.11
C THR A 449 22.06 27.27 13.42
N VAL A 450 21.27 26.62 14.28
CA VAL A 450 19.95 27.09 14.71
C VAL A 450 19.74 26.93 16.22
N GLN A 451 18.82 27.72 16.76
CA GLN A 451 18.22 27.53 18.08
C GLN A 451 16.78 27.02 17.88
N PHE A 452 16.40 25.96 18.60
CA PHE A 452 15.03 25.47 18.67
C PHE A 452 14.31 26.06 19.88
N TYR A 453 12.98 26.15 19.76
CA TYR A 453 12.10 26.61 20.83
C TYR A 453 10.86 25.71 20.89
N GLU A 454 10.33 25.53 22.09
CA GLU A 454 8.99 24.98 22.29
C GLU A 454 8.09 26.11 22.80
N CYS A 455 6.93 26.26 22.17
CA CYS A 455 5.95 27.30 22.51
C CYS A 455 4.59 26.68 22.78
N ASP A 456 3.76 27.37 23.56
CA ASP A 456 2.37 27.01 23.77
C ASP A 456 1.54 27.35 22.52
N LEU A 457 0.60 26.46 22.19
CA LEU A 457 -0.46 26.67 21.21
C LEU A 457 -1.81 26.71 21.92
N ASN A 458 -2.67 27.65 21.52
CA ASN A 458 -4.06 27.65 21.98
C ASN A 458 -4.82 26.41 21.47
N SER A 459 -6.01 26.18 22.01
CA SER A 459 -6.83 25.01 21.68
C SER A 459 -7.18 24.91 20.18
N THR A 460 -7.27 26.03 19.48
CA THR A 460 -7.51 26.07 18.02
C THR A 460 -6.23 25.96 17.19
N GLN A 461 -5.06 25.86 17.83
CA GLN A 461 -3.73 25.75 17.21
C GLN A 461 -3.37 26.91 16.25
N THR A 462 -3.88 28.12 16.53
CA THR A 462 -3.67 29.31 15.71
C THR A 462 -2.82 30.38 16.38
N VAL A 463 -2.75 30.38 17.72
CA VAL A 463 -2.05 31.41 18.51
C VAL A 463 -0.91 30.77 19.28
N ILE A 464 0.29 31.37 19.15
CA ILE A 464 1.52 30.93 19.81
C ILE A 464 1.83 31.86 20.98
N SER A 465 2.32 31.30 22.08
CA SER A 465 2.80 32.08 23.24
C SER A 465 3.86 31.32 24.04
N ASN A 466 4.47 32.00 25.03
CA ASN A 466 5.32 31.39 26.06
C ASN A 466 6.43 30.45 25.52
N CYS A 467 7.15 30.91 24.49
CA CYS A 467 8.24 30.15 23.92
C CYS A 467 9.42 30.05 24.87
N THR A 468 10.02 28.85 24.95
CA THR A 468 11.24 28.59 25.70
C THR A 468 12.28 27.95 24.78
N ALA A 469 13.53 28.41 24.86
CA ALA A 469 14.63 27.81 24.10
C ALA A 469 14.87 26.37 24.57
N THR A 470 15.07 25.47 23.62
CA THR A 470 15.35 24.05 23.87
C THR A 470 16.75 23.68 23.37
N GLN A 471 16.87 22.72 22.46
CA GLN A 471 18.15 22.31 21.90
C GLN A 471 18.68 23.33 20.89
N THR A 472 20.00 23.33 20.70
CA THR A 472 20.63 23.90 19.50
C THR A 472 20.77 22.81 18.43
N GLY A 473 20.90 23.21 17.18
CA GLY A 473 21.16 22.25 16.12
C GLY A 473 21.66 22.90 14.84
N THR A 474 21.38 22.26 13.72
CA THR A 474 21.84 22.69 12.40
C THR A 474 20.72 22.73 11.39
N TYR A 475 20.95 23.50 10.33
CA TYR A 475 20.21 23.36 9.08
C TYR A 475 21.17 22.93 7.96
N SER A 476 20.63 22.21 6.98
CA SER A 476 21.32 21.90 5.72
C SER A 476 20.40 22.15 4.53
N ILE A 477 20.96 22.62 3.43
CA ILE A 477 20.28 22.89 2.16
C ILE A 477 20.82 21.90 1.13
N ALA A 478 19.92 21.13 0.53
CA ALA A 478 20.25 20.20 -0.55
C ALA A 478 19.41 20.51 -1.79
N THR A 479 19.99 20.33 -2.97
CA THR A 479 19.23 20.39 -4.22
C THR A 479 18.62 19.01 -4.49
N LEU A 480 17.30 18.95 -4.53
CA LEU A 480 16.51 17.76 -4.86
C LEU A 480 15.66 18.06 -6.09
N HIS A 481 15.88 17.31 -7.17
CA HIS A 481 15.16 17.47 -8.44
C HIS A 481 15.07 18.94 -8.92
N GLY A 482 16.17 19.68 -8.77
CA GLY A 482 16.25 21.09 -9.16
C GLY A 482 15.70 22.10 -8.15
N ALA A 483 15.07 21.68 -7.06
CA ALA A 483 14.62 22.56 -5.98
C ALA A 483 15.58 22.54 -4.78
N ARG A 484 15.82 23.69 -4.14
CA ARG A 484 16.62 23.79 -2.90
C ARG A 484 15.72 23.52 -1.70
N VAL A 485 16.04 22.47 -0.94
CA VAL A 485 15.29 22.03 0.25
C VAL A 485 16.17 22.17 1.50
N MET A 486 15.70 22.93 2.48
CA MET A 486 16.29 23.12 3.80
C MET A 486 15.68 22.18 4.83
N ARG A 487 16.52 21.37 5.48
CA ARG A 487 16.14 20.49 6.60
C ARG A 487 16.86 20.91 7.88
N PHE A 488 16.27 20.53 9.02
CA PHE A 488 16.80 20.84 10.35
C PHE A 488 17.12 19.55 11.11
N ALA A 489 18.14 19.60 11.95
CA ALA A 489 18.56 18.48 12.80
C ALA A 489 18.96 18.98 14.19
N GLY A 490 18.92 18.09 15.19
CA GLY A 490 19.29 18.39 16.57
C GLY A 490 18.14 18.79 17.51
N HIS A 491 16.88 18.77 17.03
CA HIS A 491 15.70 18.95 17.87
C HIS A 491 15.15 17.60 18.36
N ALA A 492 14.38 17.62 19.45
CA ALA A 492 13.62 16.46 19.90
C ALA A 492 12.61 15.98 18.82
N PRO A 493 12.36 14.66 18.69
CA PRO A 493 11.36 14.14 17.75
C PRO A 493 9.97 14.76 17.96
N THR A 494 9.28 15.09 16.86
CA THR A 494 7.89 15.55 16.90
C THR A 494 6.93 14.36 16.97
N THR A 495 5.72 14.57 17.47
CA THR A 495 4.63 13.57 17.47
C THR A 495 3.95 13.40 16.11
N MET A 496 4.16 14.33 15.17
CA MET A 496 3.58 14.27 13.83
C MET A 496 4.11 13.09 13.01
N GLY A 497 3.30 12.57 12.09
CA GLY A 497 3.73 11.55 11.12
C GLY A 497 4.64 12.05 9.99
N HIS A 498 5.05 13.31 10.04
CA HIS A 498 5.95 13.93 9.07
C HIS A 498 6.97 14.84 9.75
N THR A 499 8.08 15.09 9.08
CA THR A 499 9.00 16.19 9.39
C THR A 499 8.61 17.41 8.58
N ARG A 500 8.95 18.61 9.07
CA ARG A 500 8.77 19.86 8.33
C ARG A 500 10.11 20.42 7.89
N SER A 501 10.12 20.93 6.67
CA SER A 501 11.26 21.53 5.99
C SER A 501 10.82 22.83 5.30
N TYR A 502 11.76 23.54 4.68
CA TYR A 502 11.44 24.68 3.82
C TYR A 502 12.08 24.50 2.45
N SER A 503 11.37 24.84 1.38
CA SER A 503 11.88 24.66 0.02
C SER A 503 11.58 25.86 -0.85
N GLU A 504 12.49 26.15 -1.78
CA GLU A 504 12.25 27.12 -2.83
C GLU A 504 11.37 26.52 -3.93
N VAL A 505 10.34 27.27 -4.30
CA VAL A 505 9.49 27.03 -5.45
C VAL A 505 9.79 28.13 -6.45
N ALA A 506 10.52 27.78 -7.51
CA ALA A 506 10.81 28.66 -8.64
C ALA A 506 10.30 28.01 -9.93
N ASN A 507 9.90 28.84 -10.91
CA ASN A 507 9.43 28.38 -12.21
C ASN A 507 8.20 27.45 -12.17
N ALA A 508 7.32 27.59 -11.16
CA ALA A 508 6.10 26.80 -11.00
C ALA A 508 4.85 27.70 -10.97
N PRO A 509 4.39 28.22 -12.12
CA PRO A 509 3.32 29.22 -12.19
C PRO A 509 1.96 28.70 -11.69
N THR A 510 1.76 27.37 -11.66
CA THR A 510 0.54 26.75 -11.11
C THR A 510 0.51 26.72 -9.58
N ILE A 511 1.66 27.00 -8.93
CA ILE A 511 1.83 26.99 -7.47
C ILE A 511 2.00 28.41 -6.94
N ALA A 512 2.90 29.21 -7.52
CA ALA A 512 3.17 30.58 -7.07
C ALA A 512 3.52 31.50 -8.24
N SER A 513 3.13 32.77 -8.13
CA SER A 513 3.62 33.83 -9.00
C SER A 513 5.06 34.20 -8.59
N GLY A 514 6.04 33.83 -9.42
CA GLY A 514 7.46 34.07 -9.14
C GLY A 514 8.08 33.10 -8.13
N SER A 515 9.33 33.36 -7.75
CA SER A 515 10.06 32.53 -6.78
C SER A 515 9.57 32.78 -5.36
N ARG A 516 9.38 31.71 -4.59
CA ARG A 516 8.90 31.80 -3.21
C ARG A 516 9.35 30.62 -2.36
N VAL A 517 9.59 30.82 -1.07
CA VAL A 517 9.82 29.72 -0.13
C VAL A 517 8.49 29.20 0.41
N PHE A 518 8.37 27.89 0.54
CA PHE A 518 7.23 27.21 1.15
C PHE A 518 7.68 26.34 2.31
N GLN A 519 6.83 26.23 3.32
CA GLN A 519 6.93 25.13 4.27
C GLN A 519 6.56 23.81 3.58
N THR A 520 7.45 22.84 3.69
CA THR A 520 7.30 21.51 3.09
C THR A 520 7.27 20.42 4.15
N ARG A 521 6.84 19.23 3.75
CA ARG A 521 6.69 18.06 4.62
C ARG A 521 7.24 16.83 3.93
N GLU A 522 7.73 15.91 4.73
CA GLU A 522 8.11 14.56 4.32
C GLU A 522 7.56 13.59 5.36
N THR A 523 6.78 12.61 4.93
CA THR A 523 6.30 11.55 5.83
C THR A 523 7.51 10.85 6.44
N LYS A 524 7.45 10.58 7.75
CA LYS A 524 8.52 9.83 8.41
C LYS A 524 8.60 8.43 7.79
N THR A 525 9.79 7.86 7.76
CA THR A 525 10.01 6.56 7.12
C THR A 525 9.49 5.38 7.94
N GLY A 526 9.05 5.60 9.19
CA GLY A 526 8.47 4.54 10.03
C GLY A 526 7.21 3.93 9.40
N VAL A 527 7.05 2.61 9.48
CA VAL A 527 5.90 1.89 8.87
C VAL A 527 4.56 2.47 9.35
N ASP A 528 4.42 2.76 10.65
CA ASP A 528 3.20 3.30 11.24
C ASP A 528 2.79 4.65 10.65
N PHE A 529 3.74 5.44 10.16
CA PHE A 529 3.47 6.74 9.53
C PHE A 529 3.11 6.62 8.05
N ASN A 530 3.38 5.47 7.44
CA ASN A 530 3.11 5.20 6.03
C ASN A 530 1.86 4.35 5.83
N PHE A 531 1.32 3.76 6.90
CA PHE A 531 0.05 3.05 6.87
C PHE A 531 -1.12 4.03 7.08
N THR A 532 -2.18 3.84 6.28
CA THR A 532 -3.43 4.59 6.43
C THR A 532 -4.63 3.68 6.15
N ALA A 533 -5.71 3.89 6.88
CA ALA A 533 -7.00 3.26 6.63
C ALA A 533 -8.07 4.34 6.42
N SER A 534 -9.00 4.13 5.49
CA SER A 534 -10.11 5.07 5.28
C SER A 534 -11.37 4.32 4.85
N ARG A 535 -12.50 4.63 5.48
CA ARG A 535 -13.82 4.05 5.16
C ARG A 535 -14.54 4.96 4.19
N ARG A 536 -14.84 4.46 3.01
CA ARG A 536 -15.33 5.21 1.85
C ARG A 536 -16.65 4.65 1.36
N LEU A 537 -17.62 5.51 1.10
CA LEU A 537 -18.84 5.11 0.40
C LEU A 537 -18.49 4.76 -1.04
N ASN A 538 -18.96 3.61 -1.54
CA ASN A 538 -18.78 3.28 -2.95
C ASN A 538 -19.59 4.23 -3.85
N ALA A 539 -19.37 4.15 -5.16
CA ALA A 539 -20.02 5.04 -6.13
C ALA A 539 -21.56 5.03 -6.03
N THR A 540 -22.18 3.86 -5.81
CA THR A 540 -23.63 3.70 -5.63
C THR A 540 -24.14 4.43 -4.40
N ALA A 541 -23.50 4.20 -3.25
CA ALA A 541 -23.85 4.85 -1.98
C ALA A 541 -23.64 6.38 -2.07
N TRP A 542 -22.53 6.81 -2.68
CA TRP A 542 -22.25 8.23 -2.88
C TRP A 542 -23.28 8.92 -3.78
N ALA A 543 -23.66 8.29 -4.90
CA ALA A 543 -24.70 8.83 -5.78
C ALA A 543 -26.04 9.01 -5.06
N ALA A 544 -26.44 8.03 -4.24
CA ALA A 544 -27.65 8.11 -3.44
C ALA A 544 -27.58 9.24 -2.39
N LEU A 545 -26.44 9.38 -1.70
CA LEU A 545 -26.23 10.43 -0.71
C LEU A 545 -26.33 11.82 -1.36
N ARG A 546 -25.64 12.05 -2.49
CA ARG A 546 -25.74 13.32 -3.23
C ARG A 546 -27.16 13.65 -3.66
N ALA A 547 -27.87 12.69 -4.25
CA ALA A 547 -29.25 12.87 -4.68
C ALA A 547 -30.14 13.28 -3.50
N LYS A 548 -29.92 12.70 -2.31
CA LYS A 548 -30.67 13.07 -1.10
C LYS A 548 -30.35 14.48 -0.61
N LEU A 549 -29.11 14.93 -0.75
CA LEU A 549 -28.66 16.26 -0.35
C LEU A 549 -28.97 17.36 -1.38
N GLY A 550 -29.34 16.98 -2.61
CA GLY A 550 -29.62 17.92 -3.69
C GLY A 550 -28.36 18.60 -4.25
N ILE A 551 -27.24 17.86 -4.29
CA ILE A 551 -25.90 18.39 -4.65
C ILE A 551 -25.20 17.66 -5.79
#